data_AF-M6WKC1-F1
#
_entry.id   AF-M6WKC1-F1
#
_cell.length_a   1.000
_cell.length_b   1.000
_cell.length_c   1.000
_cell.angle_alpha   90.00
_cell.angle_beta   90.00
_cell.angle_gamma   90.00
#
_symmetry.space_group_name_H-M   'P 1'
#
loop_
_entity.id
_entity.type
_entity.pdbx_description
1 polymer ?
#
loop_
_entity_poly.entity_id
_entity_poly.type
_entity_poly.pdbx_seq_one_letter_code
_entity_poly.pdbx_strand_id
1 'polypeptide(L)'
;MKEIRNALLSPIHTPYLGRKSCSIALPMCPEILSSDSFPNAFEKYNKILMKKYESSDYKDPLADLSSKSSAILYLWEDPTELSEKDHTHSRRDEILNRNRWQFQDRKEFFKSVSKV
;
A
#
# COMPACT_ATOMS: atom_id res chain seq x y z
N MET A 1 3.57 -1.28 15.64
CA MET A 1 2.36 -1.67 14.86
C MET A 1 1.05 -1.18 15.47
N LYS A 2 0.70 -1.51 16.72
CA LYS A 2 -0.57 -1.07 17.35
C LYS A 2 -0.75 0.46 17.42
N GLU A 3 0.32 1.17 17.76
CA GLU A 3 0.32 2.64 17.84
C GLU A 3 0.02 3.29 16.49
N ILE A 4 0.69 2.82 15.42
CA ILE A 4 0.47 3.29 14.05
C ILE A 4 -0.98 3.03 13.62
N ARG A 5 -1.51 1.83 13.90
CA ARG A 5 -2.93 1.52 13.61
C ARG A 5 -3.88 2.50 14.29
N ASN A 6 -3.68 2.78 15.58
CA ASN A 6 -4.53 3.69 16.33
C ASN A 6 -4.42 5.13 15.80
N ALA A 7 -3.21 5.59 15.44
CA ALA A 7 -2.99 6.90 14.85
C ALA A 7 -3.64 7.04 13.46
N LEU A 8 -3.74 5.96 12.69
CA LEU A 8 -4.45 5.96 11.41
C LEU A 8 -5.99 5.94 11.59
N LEU A 9 -6.50 5.33 12.66
CA LEU A 9 -7.93 5.35 12.99
C LEU A 9 -8.40 6.69 13.58
N SER A 10 -7.56 7.34 14.38
CA SER A 10 -7.83 8.62 15.02
C SER A 10 -6.63 9.55 14.87
N PRO A 11 -6.45 10.17 13.69
CA PRO A 11 -5.26 10.96 13.40
C PRO A 11 -5.32 12.33 14.10
N ILE A 12 -4.20 12.71 14.73
CA ILE A 12 -4.03 14.03 15.38
C ILE A 12 -3.85 15.15 14.34
N HIS A 13 -3.34 14.79 13.16
CA HIS A 13 -3.15 15.69 12.02
C HIS A 13 -3.97 15.22 10.83
N THR A 14 -4.53 16.13 10.04
CA THR A 14 -5.28 15.78 8.84
C THR A 14 -4.41 15.01 7.84
N PRO A 15 -4.74 13.74 7.51
CA PRO A 15 -3.97 12.97 6.54
C PRO A 15 -4.28 13.44 5.10
N TYR A 16 -3.27 13.39 4.22
CA TYR A 16 -3.37 13.81 2.82
C TYR A 16 -2.42 13.01 1.94
N LEU A 17 -2.73 12.89 0.66
CA LEU A 17 -1.93 12.16 -0.33
C LEU A 17 -0.92 13.08 -1.01
N GLY A 18 0.25 13.24 -0.39
CA GLY A 18 1.37 14.04 -0.92
C GLY A 18 1.21 15.55 -0.73
N ARG A 19 0.13 16.15 -1.27
CA ARG A 19 -0.20 17.58 -1.10
C ARG A 19 -1.40 17.75 -0.18
N LYS A 20 -1.43 18.81 0.64
CA LYS A 20 -2.55 19.10 1.56
C LYS A 20 -3.91 19.24 0.84
N SER A 21 -3.90 19.65 -0.43
CA SER A 21 -5.11 19.74 -1.26
C SER A 21 -5.67 18.37 -1.70
N CYS A 22 -4.91 17.29 -1.57
CA CYS A 22 -5.30 15.94 -1.97
C CYS A 22 -5.83 15.16 -0.75
N SER A 23 -7.04 15.50 -0.31
CA SER A 23 -7.72 14.85 0.82
C SER A 23 -8.03 13.38 0.55
N ILE A 24 -8.02 12.56 1.60
CA ILE A 24 -8.43 11.16 1.50
C ILE A 24 -9.96 11.08 1.49
N ALA A 25 -10.53 10.47 0.45
CA ALA A 25 -11.98 10.36 0.27
C ALA A 25 -12.63 9.17 0.99
N LEU A 26 -11.82 8.21 1.45
CA LEU A 26 -12.27 6.99 2.15
C LEU A 26 -11.53 6.80 3.48
N PRO A 27 -12.14 6.17 4.49
CA PRO A 27 -11.43 5.80 5.72
C PRO A 27 -10.22 4.90 5.42
N MET A 28 -9.10 5.09 6.13
CA MET A 28 -7.85 4.35 5.88
C MET A 28 -7.90 2.86 6.26
N CYS A 29 -8.90 2.42 7.04
CA CYS A 29 -9.15 1.00 7.41
C CYS A 29 -7.87 0.15 7.68
N PRO A 30 -7.00 0.55 8.62
CA PRO A 30 -5.75 -0.17 8.91
C PRO A 30 -5.99 -1.49 9.65
N GLU A 31 -5.39 -2.58 9.16
CA GLU A 31 -5.43 -3.91 9.80
C GLU A 31 -4.03 -4.41 10.13
N ILE A 32 -3.90 -5.13 11.27
CA ILE A 32 -2.67 -5.83 11.64
C ILE A 32 -2.88 -7.30 11.31
N LEU A 33 -2.13 -7.80 10.33
CA LEU A 33 -2.25 -9.14 9.80
C LEU A 33 -0.92 -9.89 9.97
N SER A 34 -1.01 -11.20 10.20
CA SER A 34 0.14 -12.10 10.12
C SER A 34 0.10 -12.89 8.81
N SER A 35 1.23 -12.96 8.13
CA SER A 35 1.36 -13.63 6.84
C SER A 35 2.81 -13.98 6.55
N ASP A 36 3.01 -15.00 5.73
CA ASP A 36 4.35 -15.48 5.36
C ASP A 36 5.04 -14.58 4.33
N SER A 37 4.28 -13.69 3.68
CA SER A 37 4.77 -12.72 2.70
C SER A 37 3.79 -11.56 2.54
N PHE A 38 4.28 -10.41 2.06
CA PHE A 38 3.44 -9.24 1.82
C PHE A 38 2.34 -9.45 0.74
N PRO A 39 2.52 -10.23 -0.36
CA PRO A 39 1.42 -10.51 -1.29
C PRO A 39 0.27 -11.26 -0.62
N ASN A 40 0.60 -12.27 0.20
CA ASN A 40 -0.40 -13.01 0.97
C ASN A 40 -1.10 -12.09 2.00
N ALA A 41 -0.38 -11.12 2.57
CA ALA A 41 -0.98 -10.13 3.47
C ALA A 41 -1.96 -9.21 2.71
N PHE A 42 -1.62 -8.76 1.50
CA PHE A 42 -2.53 -7.98 0.66
C PHE A 42 -3.77 -8.77 0.24
N GLU A 43 -3.65 -10.05 -0.10
CA GLU A 43 -4.81 -10.90 -0.43
C GLU A 43 -5.73 -11.07 0.78
N LYS A 44 -5.18 -11.35 1.97
CA LYS A 44 -5.95 -11.41 3.22
C LYS A 44 -6.65 -10.09 3.53
N TYR A 45 -5.96 -8.96 3.34
CA TYR A 45 -6.54 -7.63 3.52
C TYR A 45 -7.70 -7.36 2.56
N ASN A 46 -7.54 -7.71 1.28
CA ASN A 46 -8.62 -7.56 0.28
C ASN A 46 -9.87 -8.36 0.66
N LYS A 47 -9.73 -9.58 1.19
CA LYS A 47 -10.87 -10.37 1.68
C LYS A 47 -11.60 -9.69 2.84
N ILE A 48 -10.85 -9.07 3.76
CA ILE A 48 -11.42 -8.30 4.88
C ILE A 48 -12.19 -7.08 4.35
N LEU A 49 -11.61 -6.35 3.40
CA LEU A 49 -12.27 -5.21 2.77
C LEU A 49 -13.56 -5.63 2.07
N MET A 50 -13.53 -6.67 1.23
CA MET A 50 -14.72 -7.17 0.52
C MET A 50 -15.84 -7.51 1.51
N LYS A 51 -15.55 -8.27 2.56
CA LYS A 51 -16.53 -8.62 3.60
C LYS A 51 -17.11 -7.39 4.32
N LYS A 52 -16.31 -6.33 4.52
CA LYS A 52 -16.75 -5.10 5.18
C LYS A 52 -17.74 -4.31 4.32
N TYR A 53 -17.57 -4.37 3.00
CA TYR A 53 -18.40 -3.65 2.03
C TYR A 53 -19.49 -4.53 1.39
N GLU A 54 -19.48 -5.86 1.58
CA GLU A 54 -20.52 -6.80 1.14
C GLU A 54 -21.93 -6.41 1.64
N SER A 55 -22.03 -5.81 2.83
CA SER A 55 -23.30 -5.36 3.42
C SER A 55 -23.69 -3.94 3.03
N SER A 56 -22.90 -3.28 2.21
CA SER A 56 -23.16 -1.91 1.75
C SER A 56 -23.57 -1.90 0.28
N ASP A 57 -24.43 -0.96 -0.13
CA ASP A 57 -24.69 -0.66 -1.55
C ASP A 57 -23.49 0.01 -2.25
N TYR A 58 -22.28 -0.16 -1.70
CA TYR A 58 -21.05 0.38 -2.24
C TYR A 58 -20.71 -0.33 -3.55
N LYS A 59 -20.88 0.38 -4.66
CA LYS A 59 -20.32 -0.01 -5.95
C LYS A 59 -18.92 0.56 -6.04
N ASP A 60 -17.92 -0.30 -6.17
CA ASP A 60 -16.54 0.13 -6.41
C ASP A 60 -16.48 1.01 -7.68
N PRO A 61 -16.20 2.32 -7.56
CA PRO A 61 -16.16 3.22 -8.70
C PRO A 61 -15.00 2.91 -9.65
N LEU A 62 -14.07 2.03 -9.24
CA LEU A 62 -12.91 1.61 -10.02
C LEU A 62 -12.98 0.12 -10.44
N ALA A 63 -14.14 -0.53 -10.31
CA ALA A 63 -14.32 -1.95 -10.68
C ALA A 63 -13.91 -2.22 -12.15
N ASP A 64 -14.20 -1.28 -13.05
CA ASP A 64 -13.81 -1.37 -14.46
C ASP A 64 -12.30 -1.26 -14.67
N LEU A 65 -11.61 -0.46 -13.84
CA LEU A 65 -10.16 -0.30 -13.95
C LEU A 65 -9.43 -1.54 -13.41
N SER A 66 -9.92 -2.08 -12.29
CA SER A 66 -9.34 -3.27 -11.68
C SER A 66 -9.59 -4.53 -12.52
N SER A 67 -10.71 -4.62 -13.22
CA SER A 67 -11.02 -5.74 -14.13
C SER A 67 -10.24 -5.69 -15.44
N LYS A 68 -9.89 -4.50 -15.94
CA LYS A 68 -9.09 -4.34 -17.17
C LYS A 68 -7.59 -4.58 -16.99
N SER A 69 -7.08 -4.56 -15.76
CA SER A 69 -5.66 -4.85 -15.52
C SER A 69 -5.38 -6.34 -15.71
N SER A 70 -4.46 -6.68 -16.62
CA SER A 70 -4.00 -8.06 -16.85
C SER A 70 -2.96 -8.53 -15.84
N ALA A 71 -2.42 -7.62 -15.02
CA ALA A 71 -1.37 -7.93 -14.06
C ALA A 71 -1.51 -7.14 -12.75
N ILE A 72 -0.95 -7.70 -11.69
CA ILE A 72 -0.71 -7.07 -10.40
C ILE A 72 0.76 -6.68 -10.33
N LEU A 73 1.00 -5.43 -9.99
CA LEU A 73 2.34 -4.92 -9.76
C LEU A 73 2.67 -4.92 -8.26
N TYR A 74 3.70 -5.68 -7.88
CA TYR A 74 4.30 -5.63 -6.56
C TYR A 74 5.56 -4.76 -6.54
N LEU A 75 5.64 -3.88 -5.55
CA LEU A 75 6.76 -2.97 -5.29
C LEU A 75 7.17 -3.13 -3.82
N TRP A 76 8.44 -3.38 -3.54
CA TRP A 76 8.91 -3.60 -2.17
C TRP A 76 10.40 -3.22 -1.97
N GLU A 77 10.85 -3.16 -0.73
CA GLU A 77 12.19 -2.64 -0.36
C GLU A 77 13.13 -3.72 0.18
N ASP A 78 12.59 -4.75 0.84
CA ASP A 78 13.39 -5.81 1.45
C ASP A 78 13.77 -6.88 0.41
N PRO A 79 15.06 -7.11 0.12
CA PRO A 79 15.48 -8.09 -0.87
C PRO A 79 15.12 -9.54 -0.52
N THR A 80 14.72 -9.82 0.72
CA THR A 80 14.42 -11.16 1.23
C THR A 80 12.94 -11.54 1.17
N GLU A 81 12.04 -10.58 0.95
CA GLU A 81 10.59 -10.80 0.92
C GLU A 81 10.14 -11.70 -0.24
N LEU A 82 10.73 -11.50 -1.42
CA LEU A 82 10.47 -12.31 -2.61
C LEU A 82 11.79 -12.74 -3.23
N SER A 83 11.91 -14.04 -3.51
CA SER A 83 13.12 -14.63 -4.11
C SER A 83 13.41 -14.11 -5.53
N GLU A 84 12.37 -13.67 -6.25
CA GLU A 84 12.45 -13.25 -7.65
C GLU A 84 11.91 -11.83 -7.83
N LYS A 85 12.55 -11.07 -8.71
CA LYS A 85 12.18 -9.71 -9.12
C LYS A 85 12.49 -9.53 -10.60
N ASP A 86 11.72 -8.70 -11.28
CA ASP A 86 11.94 -8.41 -12.70
C ASP A 86 12.95 -7.27 -12.86
N HIS A 87 12.83 -6.23 -12.03
CA HIS A 87 13.66 -5.02 -12.09
C HIS A 87 14.00 -4.50 -10.69
N THR A 88 15.05 -3.69 -10.61
CA THR A 88 15.43 -2.92 -9.42
C THR A 88 15.62 -1.47 -9.81
N HIS A 89 14.91 -0.56 -9.16
CA HIS A 89 15.05 0.88 -9.35
C HIS A 89 15.76 1.51 -8.16
N SER A 90 16.55 2.55 -8.41
CA SER A 90 17.08 3.42 -7.37
C SER A 90 16.17 4.65 -7.25
N ARG A 91 15.64 4.90 -6.06
CA ARG A 91 14.74 6.02 -5.76
C ARG A 91 15.38 6.92 -4.72
N ARG A 92 15.41 8.23 -4.96
CA ARG A 92 15.93 9.20 -3.98
C ARG A 92 14.80 9.69 -3.07
N ASP A 93 14.27 8.80 -2.24
CA ASP A 93 13.11 9.06 -1.39
C ASP A 93 13.27 8.57 0.06
N GLU A 94 14.38 7.92 0.40
CA GLU A 94 14.66 7.53 1.77
C GLU A 94 15.14 8.73 2.60
N ILE A 95 14.45 8.97 3.72
CA ILE A 95 14.68 10.13 4.57
C ILE A 95 16.03 9.96 5.28
N LEU A 96 17.01 10.79 4.92
CA LEU A 96 18.29 10.88 5.66
C LEU A 96 18.16 11.85 6.83
N ASN A 97 17.55 13.01 6.60
CA ASN A 97 17.29 14.00 7.65
C ASN A 97 16.06 14.83 7.33
N ARG A 98 15.00 14.67 8.12
CA ARG A 98 13.74 15.38 7.93
C ARG A 98 13.85 16.89 8.17
N ASN A 99 14.64 17.32 9.16
CA ASN A 99 14.81 18.74 9.51
C ASN A 99 15.60 19.50 8.43
N ARG A 100 16.57 18.84 7.80
CA ARG A 100 17.38 19.41 6.72
C ARG A 100 16.83 19.11 5.32
N TRP A 101 15.70 18.39 5.23
CA TRP A 101 15.10 17.97 3.96
C TRP A 101 16.08 17.20 3.05
N GLN A 102 16.81 16.25 3.64
CA GLN A 102 17.82 15.46 2.93
C GLN A 102 17.32 14.03 2.70
N PHE A 103 17.56 13.52 1.49
CA PHE A 103 17.15 12.19 1.04
C PHE A 103 18.33 11.44 0.42
N GLN A 104 18.34 10.13 0.61
CA GLN A 104 19.30 9.21 0.02
C GLN A 104 18.63 8.22 -0.93
N ASP A 105 19.46 7.44 -1.61
CA ASP A 105 18.99 6.44 -2.58
C ASP A 105 18.54 5.16 -1.87
N ARG A 106 17.30 4.75 -2.14
CA ARG A 106 16.66 3.49 -1.73
C ARG A 106 16.57 2.55 -2.92
N LYS A 107 16.70 1.25 -2.69
CA LYS A 107 16.41 0.23 -3.71
C LYS A 107 14.93 -0.15 -3.63
N GLU A 108 14.25 -0.06 -4.76
CA GLU A 108 12.88 -0.51 -4.96
C GLU A 108 12.89 -1.70 -5.90
N PHE A 109 12.38 -2.83 -5.45
CA PHE A 109 12.23 -4.05 -6.23
C PHE A 109 10.83 -4.10 -6.83
N PHE A 110 10.75 -4.66 -8.03
CA PHE A 110 9.54 -4.71 -8.84
C PHE A 110 9.29 -6.15 -9.30
N LYS A 111 8.03 -6.60 -9.25
CA LYS A 111 7.55 -7.83 -9.90
C LYS A 111 6.15 -7.65 -10.45
N SER A 112 5.97 -7.96 -11.72
CA SER A 112 4.66 -8.02 -12.38
C SER A 112 4.16 -9.46 -12.41
N VAL A 113 2.97 -9.71 -11.86
CA VAL A 113 2.35 -11.04 -11.84
C VAL A 113 1.03 -10.99 -12.59
N SER A 114 0.84 -11.87 -13.58
CA SER A 114 -0.42 -11.96 -14.32
C SER A 114 -1.59 -12.24 -13.38
N LYS A 115 -2.70 -11.54 -13.59
CA LYS A 115 -3.96 -11.78 -12.86
C LYS A 115 -4.60 -13.04 -13.46
N VAL A 116 -4.69 -14.11 -12.67
CA VAL A 116 -5.35 -15.38 -13.06
C VAL A 116 -6.87 -15.20 -13.05
#